data_AF-A0A7S2E1G0-F1
#
_entry.id   AF-A0A7S2E1G0-F1
#
_cell.length_a   1.000
_cell.length_b   1.000
_cell.length_c   1.000
_cell.angle_alpha   90.00
_cell.angle_beta   90.00
_cell.angle_gamma   90.00
#
_symmetry.space_group_name_H-M   'P 1'
#
loop_
_entity.id
_entity.type
_entity.pdbx_description
1 polymer ?
#
loop_
_entity_poly.entity_id
_entity_poly.type
_entity_poly.pdbx_seq_one_letter_code
_entity_poly.pdbx_strand_id
1 'polypeptide(L)'
;DGVNINRNFDFDFIHDVKHPCKPNYQGLKPFSERESIAIRDVVQQYQPLAAMSYHAWATNEENPVIMYPYASDFEHTMPTEDLERFKSWGETLLGGDAERAA
;
A
#
# COMPACT_ATOMS: atom_id res chain seq x y z
N ASP A 1 1.20 1.21 22.63
CA ASP A 1 0.60 0.04 21.98
C ASP A 1 -0.33 0.46 20.88
N GLY A 2 -0.38 -0.36 19.82
CA GLY A 2 -1.22 -0.15 18.66
C GLY A 2 -0.83 -1.11 17.54
N VAL A 3 -1.71 -1.28 16.58
CA VAL A 3 -1.47 -2.05 15.36
C VAL A 3 -1.14 -1.10 14.21
N ASN A 4 -0.17 -1.48 13.40
CA ASN A 4 0.10 -0.82 12.13
C ASN A 4 -1.03 -1.16 11.15
N ILE A 5 -1.96 -0.21 10.96
CA ILE A 5 -3.12 -0.37 10.08
C ILE A 5 -2.69 -0.71 8.65
N ASN A 6 -1.55 -0.19 8.18
CA ASN A 6 -1.01 -0.47 6.85
C ASN A 6 -0.35 -1.87 6.73
N ARG A 7 -0.52 -2.74 7.74
CA ARG A 7 -0.19 -4.17 7.72
C ARG A 7 -1.37 -5.05 8.14
N ASN A 8 -2.53 -4.46 8.44
CA ASN A 8 -3.68 -5.15 9.02
C ASN A 8 -4.73 -5.59 7.97
N PHE A 9 -4.39 -5.56 6.68
CA PHE A 9 -5.23 -6.05 5.57
C PHE A 9 -4.98 -7.55 5.32
N ASP A 10 -5.86 -8.22 4.58
CA ASP A 10 -5.85 -9.67 4.38
C ASP A 10 -4.97 -10.15 3.22
N PHE A 11 -4.77 -9.33 2.20
CA PHE A 11 -3.93 -9.68 1.06
C PHE A 11 -2.47 -9.85 1.51
N ASP A 12 -1.90 -11.03 1.23
CA ASP A 12 -0.55 -11.44 1.66
C ASP A 12 -0.23 -11.21 3.15
N PHE A 13 -1.23 -11.36 4.02
CA PHE A 13 -1.02 -11.23 5.46
C PHE A 13 -0.11 -12.36 6.00
N ILE A 14 1.12 -12.02 6.36
CA ILE A 14 2.09 -12.94 6.96
C ILE A 14 2.32 -12.52 8.42
N HIS A 15 1.89 -13.33 9.40
CA HIS A 15 2.05 -13.02 10.83
C HIS A 15 3.50 -13.17 11.32
N ASP A 16 4.38 -12.29 10.86
CA ASP A 16 5.82 -12.27 11.13
C ASP A 16 6.17 -11.51 12.42
N VAL A 17 5.55 -10.35 12.66
CA VAL A 17 5.78 -9.51 13.83
C VAL A 17 4.81 -9.89 14.95
N LYS A 18 5.29 -10.70 15.89
CA LYS A 18 4.48 -11.20 17.02
C LYS A 18 4.43 -10.28 18.24
N HIS A 19 5.33 -9.31 18.31
CA HIS A 19 5.47 -8.45 19.49
C HIS A 19 4.72 -7.12 19.31
N PRO A 20 3.73 -6.80 20.16
CA PRO A 20 2.88 -5.61 20.01
C PRO A 20 3.62 -4.28 20.18
N CYS A 21 4.83 -4.31 20.75
CA CYS A 21 5.68 -3.13 20.90
C CYS A 21 6.45 -2.75 19.62
N LYS A 22 6.38 -3.55 18.55
CA LYS A 22 7.11 -3.28 17.31
C LYS A 22 6.34 -2.33 16.39
N PRO A 23 7.01 -1.37 15.71
CA PRO A 23 6.33 -0.42 14.81
C PRO A 23 5.53 -1.06 13.67
N ASN A 24 5.92 -2.27 13.25
CA ASN A 24 5.25 -3.03 12.20
C ASN A 24 4.32 -4.13 12.75
N TYR A 25 3.96 -4.07 14.03
CA TYR A 25 3.01 -5.04 14.59
C TYR A 25 1.69 -4.97 13.84
N GLN A 26 1.32 -6.07 13.19
CA GLN A 26 0.19 -6.12 12.26
C GLN A 26 -1.13 -6.57 12.88
N GLY A 27 -1.14 -6.82 14.19
CA GLY A 27 -2.29 -7.39 14.88
C GLY A 27 -2.36 -8.92 14.79
N LEU A 28 -3.31 -9.50 15.53
CA LEU A 28 -3.39 -10.96 15.71
C LEU A 28 -3.91 -11.71 14.47
N LYS A 29 -4.63 -11.01 13.60
CA LYS A 29 -5.25 -11.53 12.37
C LYS A 29 -5.56 -10.37 11.42
N PRO A 30 -5.79 -10.63 10.12
CA PRO A 30 -6.31 -9.62 9.20
C PRO A 30 -7.57 -8.96 9.76
N PHE A 31 -7.70 -7.65 9.54
CA PHE A 31 -8.84 -6.86 9.98
C PHE A 31 -9.15 -7.03 11.48
N SER A 32 -8.10 -7.06 12.32
CA SER A 32 -8.29 -7.08 13.78
C SER A 32 -8.68 -5.70 14.33
N GLU A 33 -8.35 -4.64 13.61
CA GLU A 33 -8.65 -3.26 14.00
C GLU A 33 -9.93 -2.75 13.33
N ARG A 34 -10.68 -1.88 14.02
CA ARG A 34 -11.95 -1.35 13.51
C ARG A 34 -11.74 -0.40 12.33
N GLU A 35 -10.58 0.24 12.27
CA GLU A 35 -10.16 1.17 11.24
C GLU A 35 -9.96 0.46 9.90
N SER A 36 -9.25 -0.68 9.88
CA SER A 36 -9.04 -1.47 8.67
C SER A 36 -10.35 -2.15 8.21
N ILE A 37 -11.19 -2.57 9.15
CA ILE A 37 -12.56 -3.05 8.87
C ILE A 37 -13.38 -1.97 8.15
N ALA A 38 -13.38 -0.72 8.66
CA ALA A 38 -14.15 0.36 8.06
C ALA A 38 -13.69 0.67 6.63
N ILE A 39 -12.38 0.67 6.37
CA ILE A 39 -11.83 0.86 5.02
C ILE A 39 -12.29 -0.27 4.09
N ARG A 40 -12.18 -1.54 4.54
CA ARG A 40 -12.65 -2.71 3.79
C ARG A 40 -14.12 -2.56 3.41
N ASP A 41 -14.96 -2.21 4.37
CA ASP A 41 -16.41 -2.12 4.17
C ASP A 41 -16.75 -1.02 3.15
N VAL A 42 -16.07 0.14 3.19
CA VAL A 42 -16.22 1.20 2.19
C VAL A 42 -15.78 0.74 0.80
N VAL A 43 -14.62 0.10 0.68
CA VAL A 43 -14.10 -0.39 -0.62
C VAL A 43 -15.03 -1.46 -1.20
N GLN A 44 -15.53 -2.39 -0.38
CA GLN A 44 -16.47 -3.41 -0.81
C GLN A 44 -17.83 -2.82 -1.22
N GLN A 45 -18.30 -1.79 -0.51
CA GLN A 45 -19.57 -1.14 -0.81
C GLN A 45 -19.54 -0.35 -2.12
N TYR A 46 -18.48 0.42 -2.35
CA TYR A 46 -18.44 1.38 -3.47
C TYR A 46 -17.63 0.90 -4.67
N GLN A 47 -16.78 -0.12 -4.51
CA GLN A 47 -15.94 -0.70 -5.56
C GLN A 47 -15.23 0.36 -6.42
N PRO A 48 -14.43 1.25 -5.81
CA PRO A 48 -13.79 2.34 -6.54
C PRO A 48 -12.85 1.80 -7.62
N LEU A 49 -12.83 2.47 -8.77
CA LEU A 49 -11.90 2.15 -9.87
C LEU A 49 -10.43 2.40 -9.46
N ALA A 50 -10.19 3.43 -8.63
CA ALA A 50 -8.87 3.79 -8.15
C ALA A 50 -8.97 4.32 -6.71
N ALA A 51 -7.90 4.10 -5.94
CA ALA A 51 -7.77 4.60 -4.57
C ALA A 51 -6.34 5.09 -4.33
N MET A 52 -6.20 6.11 -3.47
CA MET A 52 -4.90 6.64 -3.05
C MET A 52 -4.82 6.65 -1.52
N SER A 53 -3.75 6.08 -0.97
CA SER A 53 -3.42 6.19 0.46
C SER A 53 -2.24 7.14 0.62
N TYR A 54 -2.46 8.27 1.30
CA TYR A 54 -1.43 9.28 1.53
C TYR A 54 -0.58 8.91 2.74
N HIS A 55 0.73 8.85 2.55
CA HIS A 55 1.71 8.68 3.62
C HIS A 55 2.79 9.75 3.49
N ALA A 56 3.31 10.22 4.62
CA ALA A 56 4.46 11.12 4.64
C ALA A 56 5.72 10.30 4.94
N TRP A 57 6.73 10.44 4.09
CA TRP A 57 8.06 9.92 4.35
C TRP A 57 8.96 11.09 4.73
N ALA A 58 9.54 11.04 5.93
CA ALA A 58 10.49 12.07 6.38
C ALA A 58 11.91 11.72 5.89
N THR A 59 12.20 12.03 4.63
CA THR A 59 13.57 12.05 4.09
C THR A 59 14.00 13.45 3.73
N ASN A 60 15.31 13.62 3.59
CA ASN A 60 15.92 14.79 2.95
C ASN A 60 15.83 14.74 1.42
N GLU A 61 14.99 13.86 0.87
CA GLU A 61 14.79 13.73 -0.57
C GLU A 61 13.68 14.69 -1.01
N GLU A 62 13.95 15.49 -2.04
CA GLU A 62 13.04 16.53 -2.50
C GLU A 62 11.87 15.98 -3.33
N ASN A 63 11.92 14.71 -3.74
CA ASN A 63 10.98 14.15 -4.70
C ASN A 63 9.89 13.30 -4.02
N PRO A 64 8.60 13.54 -4.33
CA PRO A 64 7.53 12.66 -3.88
C PRO A 64 7.64 11.29 -4.55
N VAL A 65 7.25 10.25 -3.82
CA VAL A 65 7.20 8.87 -4.36
C VAL A 65 5.74 8.47 -4.57
N ILE A 66 5.45 7.92 -5.75
CA ILE A 66 4.19 7.20 -6.00
C ILE A 66 4.51 5.70 -5.98
N MET A 67 3.82 4.97 -5.11
CA MET A 67 3.97 3.52 -4.97
C MET A 67 2.72 2.83 -5.52
N TYR A 68 2.93 1.74 -6.27
CA TYR A 68 1.87 0.85 -6.74
C TYR A 68 2.14 -0.60 -6.26
N PRO A 69 1.12 -1.47 -6.21
CA PRO A 69 1.29 -2.86 -5.76
C PRO A 69 2.25 -3.67 -6.67
N TYR A 70 2.80 -4.78 -6.21
CA TYR A 70 2.72 -5.34 -4.87
C TYR A 70 3.95 -4.97 -4.05
N ALA A 71 3.77 -4.74 -2.75
CA ALA A 71 4.91 -4.57 -1.84
C ALA A 71 5.46 -5.92 -1.33
N SER A 72 4.65 -6.97 -1.36
CA SER A 72 4.96 -8.33 -0.88
C SER A 72 5.63 -9.22 -1.93
N ASP A 73 5.43 -8.91 -3.21
CA ASP A 73 5.85 -9.75 -4.32
C ASP A 73 6.91 -9.05 -5.20
N PHE A 74 8.15 -9.53 -5.08
CA PHE A 74 9.27 -9.08 -5.91
C PHE A 74 9.42 -9.89 -7.21
N GLU A 75 8.62 -10.96 -7.37
CA GLU A 75 8.65 -11.85 -8.54
C GLU A 75 7.73 -11.36 -9.67
N HIS A 76 7.10 -10.19 -9.52
CA HIS A 76 6.31 -9.51 -10.54
C HIS A 76 5.12 -10.34 -11.07
N THR A 77 4.31 -10.88 -10.17
CA THR A 77 3.08 -11.63 -10.52
C THR A 77 1.94 -10.75 -11.01
N MET A 78 2.09 -9.43 -10.97
CA MET A 78 1.10 -8.50 -11.51
C MET A 78 0.94 -8.71 -13.04
N PRO A 79 -0.30 -8.85 -13.55
CA PRO A 79 -0.53 -8.89 -14.99
C PRO A 79 0.09 -7.68 -15.69
N THR A 80 0.72 -7.90 -16.85
CA THR A 80 1.44 -6.84 -17.57
C THR A 80 0.55 -5.63 -17.88
N GLU A 81 -0.72 -5.84 -18.21
CA GLU A 81 -1.66 -4.75 -18.47
C GLU A 81 -1.85 -3.84 -17.25
N ASP A 82 -1.96 -4.43 -16.05
CA ASP A 82 -2.14 -3.66 -14.80
C ASP A 82 -0.86 -2.93 -14.42
N LEU A 83 0.30 -3.58 -14.59
CA LEU A 83 1.61 -2.96 -14.32
C LEU A 83 1.82 -1.72 -15.19
N GLU A 84 1.58 -1.83 -16.49
CA GLU A 84 1.74 -0.70 -17.42
C GLU A 84 0.73 0.41 -17.13
N ARG A 85 -0.49 0.05 -16.69
CA ARG A 85 -1.49 1.04 -16.24
C ARG A 85 -1.00 1.81 -15.01
N PHE A 86 -0.48 1.12 -13.99
CA PHE A 86 0.04 1.77 -12.78
C PHE A 86 1.23 2.68 -13.08
N LYS A 87 2.18 2.23 -13.91
CA LYS A 87 3.32 3.06 -14.34
C LYS A 87 2.85 4.32 -15.06
N SER A 88 1.96 4.17 -16.05
CA SER A 88 1.42 5.30 -16.81
C SER A 88 0.70 6.32 -15.93
N TRP A 89 -0.08 5.86 -14.95
CA TRP A 89 -0.70 6.75 -13.97
C TRP A 89 0.34 7.44 -13.08
N GLY A 90 1.36 6.73 -12.62
CA GLY A 90 2.45 7.29 -11.82
C GLY A 90 3.21 8.41 -12.55
N GLU A 91 3.61 8.16 -13.79
CA GLU A 91 4.27 9.15 -14.66
C GLU A 91 3.40 10.40 -14.86
N THR A 92 2.11 10.20 -15.13
CA THR A 92 1.15 11.30 -15.32
C THR A 92 1.00 12.13 -14.04
N LEU A 93 0.84 11.47 -12.89
CA LEU A 93 0.66 12.14 -11.60
C LEU A 93 1.92 12.88 -11.13
N LEU A 94 3.11 12.42 -11.53
CA LEU A 94 4.38 13.09 -11.26
C LEU A 94 4.74 14.20 -12.26
N GLY A 95 3.92 14.41 -13.30
CA GLY A 95 4.09 15.53 -14.23
C GLY A 95 4.77 15.20 -15.57
N GLY A 96 4.77 13.93 -16.00
CA GLY A 96 5.02 13.55 -17.41
C GLY A 96 6.48 13.50 -17.88
N ASP A 97 7.45 13.94 -17.08
CA ASP A 97 8.90 13.87 -17.40
C ASP A 97 9.67 13.04 -16.34
N ALA A 98 9.18 11.84 -16.03
CA ALA A 98 9.85 10.94 -15.08
C ALA A 98 10.97 10.13 -15.77
N GLU A 99 12.01 10.82 -16.24
CA GLU A 99 13.33 10.21 -16.42
C GLU A 99 13.94 10.00 -15.02
N ARG A 100 13.34 9.14 -14.18
CA ARG A 100 13.81 8.75 -12.83
C ARG A 100 12.88 7.68 -12.24
N ALA A 101 13.16 6.41 -12.51
CA ALA A 101 12.94 5.30 -11.57
C ALA A 101 13.44 3.96 -12.16
N ALA A 102 14.72 3.68 -11.92
CA ALA A 102 15.21 2.36 -11.53
C ALA A 102 16.33 2.57 -10.51
#